data_AF-A0A7V8W9M2-F1
#
_entry.id   AF-A0A7V8W9M2-F1
#
_cell.length_a   1.000
_cell.length_b   1.000
_cell.length_c   1.000
_cell.angle_alpha   90.00
_cell.angle_beta   90.00
_cell.angle_gamma   90.00
#
_symmetry.space_group_name_H-M   'P 1'
#
loop_
_entity.id
_entity.type
_entity.pdbx_description
1 polymer ?
#
loop_
_entity_poly.entity_id
_entity_poly.type
_entity_poly.pdbx_seq_one_letter_code
_entity_poly.pdbx_strand_id
1 'polypeptide(L)'
;MSAAQGTIVEAGGRELRVSSADRVIFPSTERSPAVTKLDIVKYYLAVEEGIMRALDRRPTTLERWPKGVHPGIVVSTREKGGGDAFFQKRVPRGAPDYLETARIEFPSGRHADEICPTEVAVVGWAAQMGTITFHPWPVRRDDVAHPDELRIDLDPQEGTDFADAVRVAAEA
;
A
#
# COMPACT_ATOMS: atom_id res chain seq x y z
N MET A 1 12.31 -5.63 -27.48
CA MET A 1 12.77 -4.66 -26.45
C MET A 1 13.40 -5.45 -25.33
N SER A 2 14.69 -5.22 -25.03
CA SER A 2 15.38 -5.89 -23.92
C SER A 2 14.61 -5.64 -22.62
N ALA A 3 14.34 -6.67 -21.83
CA ALA A 3 13.88 -6.46 -20.47
C ALA A 3 14.93 -5.58 -19.77
N ALA A 4 14.54 -4.38 -19.32
CA ALA A 4 15.42 -3.55 -18.53
C ALA A 4 15.93 -4.40 -17.34
N GLN A 5 17.25 -4.43 -17.13
CA GLN A 5 17.84 -5.13 -15.99
C GLN A 5 17.18 -4.59 -14.72
N GLY A 6 16.67 -5.50 -13.87
CA GLY A 6 16.04 -5.07 -12.62
C GLY A 6 17.13 -4.66 -11.62
N THR A 7 16.88 -3.64 -10.82
CA THR A 7 17.76 -3.23 -9.73
C THR A 7 17.52 -4.14 -8.54
N ILE A 8 18.58 -4.68 -7.94
CA ILE A 8 18.48 -5.43 -6.68
C ILE A 8 18.65 -4.45 -5.52
N VAL A 9 17.78 -4.56 -4.51
CA VAL A 9 17.86 -3.81 -3.25
C VAL A 9 17.81 -4.77 -2.07
N GLU A 10 18.50 -4.42 -0.99
CA GLU A 10 18.42 -5.10 0.31
C GLU A 10 17.09 -4.70 0.99
N ALA A 11 16.35 -5.67 1.50
CA ALA A 11 15.07 -5.47 2.17
C ALA A 11 14.95 -6.40 3.40
N GLY A 12 15.50 -5.97 4.54
CA GLY A 12 15.30 -6.65 5.82
C GLY A 12 15.91 -8.06 5.89
N GLY A 13 17.11 -8.23 5.33
CA GLY A 13 17.82 -9.50 5.19
C GLY A 13 17.54 -10.25 3.88
N ARG A 14 16.81 -9.64 2.93
CA ARG A 14 16.42 -10.28 1.65
C ARG A 14 16.85 -9.46 0.45
N GLU A 15 17.17 -10.14 -0.64
CA GLU A 15 17.35 -9.49 -1.94
C GLU A 15 16.00 -9.31 -2.65
N LEU A 16 15.65 -8.08 -2.96
CA LEU A 16 14.43 -7.72 -3.68
C LEU A 16 14.78 -7.15 -5.07
N ARG A 17 14.22 -7.75 -6.12
CA ARG A 17 14.36 -7.25 -7.49
C ARG A 17 13.27 -6.23 -7.84
N VAL A 18 13.70 -5.01 -8.17
CA VAL A 18 12.87 -3.91 -8.69
C VAL A 18 13.03 -3.81 -10.21
N SER A 19 12.04 -4.27 -10.97
CA SER A 19 11.98 -4.07 -12.43
C SER A 19 11.52 -2.65 -12.78
N SER A 20 11.81 -2.12 -13.97
CA SER A 20 11.36 -0.75 -14.37
C SER A 20 11.60 0.29 -13.28
N ALA A 21 12.79 0.24 -12.69
CA ALA A 21 13.18 1.02 -11.52
C ALA A 21 13.07 2.53 -11.76
N ASP A 22 13.35 2.95 -12.99
CA ASP A 22 13.32 4.31 -13.53
C ASP A 22 11.91 4.82 -13.87
N ARG A 23 10.87 3.97 -13.79
CA ARG A 23 9.50 4.40 -14.08
C ARG A 23 9.09 5.52 -13.13
N VAL A 24 8.74 6.68 -13.67
CA VAL A 24 8.18 7.80 -12.93
C VAL A 24 6.81 7.40 -12.38
N ILE A 25 6.66 7.48 -11.06
CA ILE A 25 5.40 7.25 -10.34
C ILE A 25 4.74 8.59 -10.03
N PHE A 26 5.48 9.56 -9.53
CA PHE A 26 5.01 10.93 -9.37
C PHE A 26 5.81 11.86 -10.27
N PRO A 27 5.16 12.58 -11.21
CA PRO A 27 5.82 13.61 -12.01
C PRO A 27 6.45 14.70 -11.13
N SER A 28 7.46 15.38 -11.66
CA SER A 28 8.02 16.55 -10.99
C SER A 28 6.95 17.62 -10.80
N THR A 29 7.02 18.32 -9.67
CA THR A 29 6.22 19.50 -9.37
C THR A 29 7.14 20.70 -9.18
N GLU A 30 6.58 21.88 -8.98
CA GLU A 30 7.37 23.06 -8.58
C GLU A 30 8.08 22.86 -7.23
N ARG A 31 7.61 21.92 -6.40
CA ARG A 31 8.09 21.68 -5.03
C ARG A 31 8.97 20.43 -4.90
N SER A 32 8.99 19.56 -5.90
CA SER A 32 9.70 18.28 -5.81
C SER A 32 10.14 17.76 -7.18
N PRO A 33 11.32 17.11 -7.28
CA PRO A 33 11.67 16.37 -8.48
C PRO A 33 10.69 15.20 -8.71
N ALA A 34 10.78 14.59 -9.89
CA ALA A 34 10.02 13.36 -10.18
C ALA A 34 10.46 12.23 -9.23
N VAL A 35 9.50 11.41 -8.79
CA VAL A 35 9.73 10.25 -7.94
C VAL A 35 9.56 8.99 -8.75
N THR A 36 10.59 8.14 -8.78
CA THR A 36 10.59 6.88 -9.52
C THR A 36 10.05 5.73 -8.68
N LYS A 37 9.77 4.60 -9.32
CA LYS A 37 9.36 3.39 -8.61
C LYS A 37 10.43 2.89 -7.64
N LEU A 38 11.72 2.99 -8.02
CA LEU A 38 12.81 2.63 -7.12
C LEU A 38 12.83 3.52 -5.87
N ASP A 39 12.51 4.81 -6.02
CA ASP A 39 12.44 5.74 -4.89
C ASP A 39 11.30 5.35 -3.92
N ILE A 40 10.14 4.95 -4.44
CA ILE A 40 9.02 4.46 -3.61
C ILE A 40 9.41 3.19 -2.85
N VAL A 41 10.06 2.21 -3.51
CA VAL A 41 10.53 1.00 -2.84
C VAL A 41 11.53 1.36 -1.74
N LYS A 42 12.54 2.17 -2.05
CA LYS A 42 13.55 2.59 -1.08
C LYS A 42 12.97 3.37 0.08
N TYR A 43 11.99 4.23 -0.17
CA TYR A 43 11.28 4.98 0.87
C TYR A 43 10.66 4.03 1.89
N TYR A 44 9.88 3.04 1.43
CA TYR A 44 9.23 2.09 2.33
C TYR A 44 10.21 1.26 3.15
N LEU A 45 11.34 0.85 2.56
CA LEU A 45 12.40 0.16 3.27
C LEU A 45 13.09 1.07 4.29
N ALA A 46 13.31 2.34 3.95
CA ALA A 46 13.94 3.32 4.85
C ALA A 46 13.06 3.69 6.06
N VAL A 47 11.74 3.57 5.94
CA VAL A 47 10.79 3.82 7.05
C VAL A 47 10.27 2.53 7.69
N GLU A 48 11.03 1.44 7.63
CA GLU A 48 10.68 0.10 8.14
C GLU A 48 9.97 0.15 9.51
N GLU A 49 10.59 0.81 10.50
CA GLU A 49 10.01 0.89 11.86
C GLU A 49 8.61 1.50 11.84
N GLY A 50 8.42 2.58 11.09
CA GLY A 50 7.15 3.28 10.99
C GLY A 50 6.09 2.45 10.27
N ILE A 51 6.42 1.91 9.09
CA ILE A 51 5.46 1.16 8.28
C ILE A 51 5.11 -0.18 8.93
N MET A 52 6.07 -0.88 9.54
CA MET A 52 5.80 -2.16 10.19
C MET A 52 4.98 -1.99 11.46
N ARG A 53 5.10 -0.89 12.22
CA ARG A 53 4.14 -0.60 13.31
C ARG A 53 2.69 -0.57 12.85
N ALA A 54 2.44 -0.07 11.64
CA ALA A 54 1.10 0.01 11.07
C ALA A 54 0.61 -1.29 10.42
N LEU A 55 1.52 -2.13 9.90
CA LEU A 55 1.16 -3.28 9.05
C LEU A 55 1.43 -4.64 9.69
N ASP A 56 2.25 -4.72 10.73
CA ASP A 56 2.73 -5.99 11.27
C ASP A 56 1.58 -6.94 11.61
N ARG A 57 1.54 -8.06 10.90
CA ARG A 57 0.56 -9.13 11.03
C ARG A 57 -0.89 -8.68 10.83
N ARG A 58 -1.11 -7.56 10.13
CA ARG A 58 -2.44 -7.09 9.74
C ARG A 58 -2.74 -7.50 8.31
N PRO A 59 -3.87 -8.17 8.03
CA PRO A 59 -4.34 -8.32 6.65
C PRO A 59 -4.45 -6.93 6.04
N THR A 60 -3.95 -6.79 4.82
CA THR A 60 -3.75 -5.48 4.20
C THR A 60 -4.20 -5.52 2.75
N THR A 61 -5.17 -4.66 2.43
CA THR A 61 -5.55 -4.37 1.05
C THR A 61 -4.52 -3.43 0.43
N LEU A 62 -4.11 -3.70 -0.81
CA LEU A 62 -3.13 -2.88 -1.52
C LEU A 62 -3.83 -1.95 -2.51
N GLU A 63 -3.49 -0.66 -2.50
CA GLU A 63 -3.87 0.29 -3.55
C GLU A 63 -2.72 0.47 -4.52
N ARG A 64 -2.91 -0.02 -5.75
CA ARG A 64 -1.85 -0.17 -6.73
C ARG A 64 -1.99 0.83 -7.87
N TRP A 65 -0.89 1.49 -8.17
CA TRP A 65 -0.72 2.51 -9.21
C TRP A 65 0.44 2.11 -10.15
N PRO A 66 0.33 0.98 -10.89
CA PRO A 66 1.42 0.44 -11.70
C PRO A 66 1.89 1.36 -12.82
N LYS A 67 1.04 2.31 -13.26
CA LYS A 67 1.35 3.32 -14.27
C LYS A 67 1.75 4.69 -13.69
N GLY A 68 1.78 4.82 -12.36
CA GLY A 68 2.02 6.09 -11.67
C GLY A 68 0.75 6.90 -11.40
N VAL A 69 0.93 7.99 -10.67
CA VAL A 69 -0.08 8.98 -10.29
C VAL A 69 0.16 10.22 -11.14
N HIS A 70 -0.69 10.44 -12.13
CA HIS A 70 -0.60 11.60 -13.02
C HIS A 70 -2.00 12.03 -13.50
N PRO A 71 -2.14 13.24 -14.05
CA PRO A 71 -3.42 13.69 -14.61
C PRO A 71 -3.98 12.68 -15.61
N GLY A 72 -5.29 12.43 -15.53
CA GLY A 72 -6.00 11.49 -16.41
C GLY A 72 -5.99 10.02 -15.98
N ILE A 73 -5.28 9.66 -14.90
CA ILE A 73 -5.38 8.30 -14.32
C ILE A 73 -6.79 8.06 -13.78
N VAL A 74 -7.34 6.88 -14.07
CA VAL A 74 -8.62 6.43 -13.54
C VAL A 74 -8.40 5.31 -12.52
N VAL A 75 -8.90 5.48 -11.30
CA VAL A 75 -8.95 4.40 -10.31
C VAL A 75 -10.13 3.48 -10.63
N SER A 76 -9.89 2.18 -10.69
CA SER A 76 -10.93 1.18 -10.88
C SER A 76 -11.89 1.17 -9.71
N THR A 77 -13.19 1.22 -10.01
CA THR A 77 -14.26 1.12 -9.01
C THR A 77 -15.05 -0.16 -9.21
N ARG A 78 -16.00 -0.44 -8.30
CA ARG A 78 -16.97 -1.53 -8.49
C ARG A 78 -17.81 -1.37 -9.75
N GLU A 79 -18.12 -0.14 -10.11
CA GLU A 79 -18.97 0.20 -11.26
C GLU A 79 -18.18 0.29 -12.56
N LYS A 80 -16.90 0.69 -12.48
CA LYS A 80 -16.01 0.87 -13.63
C LYS A 80 -14.71 0.11 -13.44
N GLY A 81 -14.66 -1.11 -13.99
CA GLY A 81 -13.44 -1.91 -14.06
C GLY A 81 -12.46 -1.40 -15.12
N GLY A 82 -11.21 -1.88 -15.05
CA GLY A 82 -10.19 -1.61 -16.07
C GLY A 82 -9.52 -0.24 -15.99
N GLY A 83 -9.54 0.42 -14.82
CA GLY A 83 -8.77 1.63 -14.55
C GLY A 83 -7.26 1.36 -14.46
N ASP A 84 -6.48 2.43 -14.44
CA ASP A 84 -5.01 2.40 -14.38
C ASP A 84 -4.47 2.12 -12.97
N ALA A 85 -5.28 2.39 -11.96
CA ALA A 85 -5.04 2.07 -10.56
C ALA A 85 -6.19 1.22 -10.00
N PHE A 86 -5.94 0.43 -8.95
CA PHE A 86 -6.94 -0.47 -8.39
C PHE A 86 -6.62 -0.94 -6.97
N PHE A 87 -7.66 -1.32 -6.23
CA PHE A 87 -7.56 -2.00 -4.95
C PHE A 87 -7.44 -3.52 -5.15
N GLN A 88 -6.43 -4.12 -4.53
CA GLN A 88 -6.19 -5.56 -4.55
C GLN A 88 -6.30 -6.10 -3.13
N LYS A 89 -7.40 -6.82 -2.87
CA LYS A 89 -7.61 -7.52 -1.59
C LYS A 89 -6.89 -8.86 -1.56
N ARG A 90 -7.21 -9.71 -2.54
CA ARG A 90 -6.67 -11.07 -2.63
C ARG A 90 -5.18 -11.04 -3.00
N VAL A 91 -4.38 -11.85 -2.31
CA VAL A 91 -2.99 -12.12 -2.67
C VAL A 91 -2.87 -12.51 -4.15
N PRO A 92 -1.97 -11.90 -4.94
CA PRO A 92 -1.81 -12.23 -6.35
C PRO A 92 -1.01 -13.52 -6.51
N ARG A 93 -1.12 -14.15 -7.69
CA ARG A 93 -0.24 -15.26 -8.05
C ARG A 93 1.21 -14.77 -8.16
N GLY A 94 2.16 -15.62 -7.77
CA GLY A 94 3.59 -15.26 -7.77
C GLY A 94 4.02 -14.41 -6.59
N ALA A 95 3.26 -14.44 -5.49
CA ALA A 95 3.74 -13.96 -4.20
C ALA A 95 5.01 -14.73 -3.78
N PRO A 96 5.97 -14.06 -3.11
CA PRO A 96 7.13 -14.72 -2.54
C PRO A 96 6.71 -15.79 -1.51
N ASP A 97 7.55 -16.79 -1.33
CA ASP A 97 7.33 -17.90 -0.39
C ASP A 97 7.26 -17.45 1.08
N TYR A 98 7.95 -16.37 1.41
CA TYR A 98 7.95 -15.74 2.72
C TYR A 98 6.70 -14.88 3.01
N LEU A 99 5.86 -14.62 2.01
CA LEU A 99 4.66 -13.83 2.20
C LEU A 99 3.60 -14.64 2.94
N GLU A 100 3.17 -14.14 4.09
CA GLU A 100 2.05 -14.71 4.84
C GLU A 100 0.73 -14.02 4.46
N THR A 101 -0.38 -14.71 4.72
CA THR A 101 -1.73 -14.22 4.43
C THR A 101 -2.65 -14.38 5.62
N ALA A 102 -3.76 -13.64 5.62
CA ALA A 102 -4.86 -13.85 6.55
C ALA A 102 -6.18 -13.85 5.80
N ARG A 103 -7.09 -14.76 6.17
CA ARG A 103 -8.39 -14.87 5.54
C ARG A 103 -9.35 -13.87 6.18
N ILE A 104 -9.93 -13.01 5.34
CA ILE A 104 -10.94 -12.04 5.74
C ILE A 104 -12.28 -12.42 5.11
N GLU A 105 -13.31 -12.43 5.94
CA GLU A 105 -14.70 -12.52 5.52
C GLU A 105 -15.28 -11.11 5.38
N PHE A 106 -15.92 -10.83 4.25
CA PHE A 106 -16.58 -9.58 3.98
C PHE A 106 -18.05 -9.65 4.38
N PRO A 107 -18.73 -8.51 4.63
CA PRO A 107 -20.15 -8.49 4.98
C PRO A 107 -21.09 -9.19 3.99
N SER A 108 -20.63 -9.42 2.75
CA SER A 108 -21.38 -10.17 1.74
C SER A 108 -21.31 -11.69 1.88
N GLY A 109 -20.59 -12.22 2.88
CA GLY A 109 -20.31 -13.66 3.05
C GLY A 109 -19.20 -14.20 2.14
N ARG A 110 -18.63 -13.36 1.26
CA ARG A 110 -17.43 -13.70 0.48
C ARG A 110 -16.19 -13.57 1.34
N HIS A 111 -15.14 -14.31 0.99
CA HIS A 111 -13.83 -14.18 1.64
C HIS A 111 -12.69 -13.90 0.65
N ALA A 112 -11.58 -13.40 1.16
CA ALA A 112 -10.29 -13.34 0.47
C ALA A 112 -9.14 -13.62 1.42
N ASP A 113 -8.08 -14.23 0.89
CA ASP A 113 -6.80 -14.32 1.58
C ASP A 113 -6.04 -13.05 1.22
N GLU A 114 -5.94 -12.12 2.16
CA GLU A 114 -5.26 -10.85 1.99
C GLU A 114 -3.80 -10.98 2.40
N ILE A 115 -2.94 -10.13 1.83
CA ILE A 115 -1.52 -10.08 2.18
C ILE A 115 -1.39 -9.64 3.64
N CYS A 116 -0.52 -10.30 4.39
CA CYS A 116 -0.30 -10.02 5.80
C CYS A 116 1.20 -9.80 6.05
N PRO A 117 1.69 -8.54 6.00
CA PRO A 117 3.10 -8.24 6.18
C PRO A 117 3.62 -8.68 7.55
N THR A 118 4.73 -9.40 7.57
CA THR A 118 5.43 -9.88 8.78
C THR A 118 6.89 -9.45 8.82
N GLU A 119 7.37 -8.89 7.71
CA GLU A 119 8.71 -8.37 7.51
C GLU A 119 8.66 -7.30 6.41
N VAL A 120 9.61 -6.37 6.43
CA VAL A 120 9.62 -5.21 5.51
C VAL A 120 9.79 -5.63 4.05
N ALA A 121 10.38 -6.80 3.78
CA ALA A 121 10.49 -7.35 2.43
C ALA A 121 9.14 -7.51 1.74
N VAL A 122 8.08 -7.85 2.48
CA VAL A 122 6.71 -7.94 1.95
C VAL A 122 6.21 -6.57 1.50
N VAL A 123 6.51 -5.52 2.27
CA VAL A 123 6.18 -4.12 1.94
C VAL A 123 6.94 -3.67 0.69
N GLY A 124 8.25 -3.95 0.64
CA GLY A 124 9.08 -3.66 -0.53
C GLY A 124 8.59 -4.38 -1.80
N TRP A 125 8.22 -5.65 -1.68
CA TRP A 125 7.63 -6.41 -2.78
C TRP A 125 6.29 -5.82 -3.24
N ALA A 126 5.41 -5.45 -2.31
CA ALA A 126 4.16 -4.78 -2.63
C ALA A 126 4.40 -3.44 -3.36
N ALA A 127 5.37 -2.65 -2.92
CA ALA A 127 5.77 -1.41 -3.59
C ALA A 127 6.33 -1.66 -4.99
N GLN A 128 7.14 -2.71 -5.19
CA GLN A 128 7.62 -3.16 -6.51
C GLN A 128 6.45 -3.55 -7.44
N MET A 129 5.37 -4.10 -6.89
CA MET A 129 4.12 -4.34 -7.62
C MET A 129 3.31 -3.06 -7.91
N GLY A 130 3.82 -1.89 -7.53
CA GLY A 130 3.17 -0.59 -7.75
C GLY A 130 2.22 -0.19 -6.62
N THR A 131 2.31 -0.78 -5.44
CA THR A 131 1.53 -0.32 -4.28
C THR A 131 2.05 1.04 -3.82
N ILE A 132 1.14 2.00 -3.66
CA ILE A 132 1.45 3.29 -3.05
C ILE A 132 0.80 3.41 -1.68
N THR A 133 -0.42 2.89 -1.51
CA THR A 133 -1.15 2.97 -0.24
C THR A 133 -1.45 1.59 0.30
N PHE A 134 -1.20 1.39 1.59
CA PHE A 134 -1.51 0.17 2.32
C PHE A 134 -2.73 0.42 3.20
N HIS A 135 -3.73 -0.46 3.12
CA HIS A 135 -4.98 -0.36 3.84
C HIS A 135 -5.11 -1.54 4.82
N PRO A 136 -4.46 -1.48 6.00
CA PRO A 136 -4.50 -2.57 6.97
C PRO A 136 -5.86 -2.63 7.67
N TRP A 137 -6.36 -3.84 7.90
CA TRP A 137 -7.50 -4.05 8.78
C TRP A 137 -7.14 -3.72 10.25
N PRO A 138 -8.10 -3.29 11.10
CA PRO A 138 -7.87 -3.03 12.52
C PRO A 138 -7.82 -4.32 13.37
N VAL A 139 -7.41 -5.44 12.77
CA VAL A 139 -7.29 -6.77 13.40
C VAL A 139 -5.92 -7.35 13.09
N ARG A 140 -5.54 -8.41 13.82
CA ARG A 140 -4.34 -9.19 13.53
C ARG A 140 -4.72 -10.59 13.02
N ARG A 141 -3.82 -11.21 12.27
CA ARG A 141 -4.09 -12.50 11.60
C ARG A 141 -4.51 -13.65 12.53
N ASP A 142 -4.10 -13.60 13.80
CA ASP A 142 -4.42 -14.65 14.77
C ASP A 142 -5.87 -14.56 15.26
N ASP A 143 -6.47 -13.38 15.16
CA ASP A 143 -7.85 -13.12 15.57
C ASP A 143 -8.46 -12.01 14.72
N VAL A 144 -9.01 -12.40 13.58
CA VAL A 144 -9.62 -11.47 12.62
C VAL A 144 -11.03 -11.02 13.02
N ALA A 145 -11.59 -11.57 14.11
CA ALA A 145 -12.93 -11.26 14.58
C ALA A 145 -12.95 -10.13 15.63
N HIS A 146 -11.81 -9.88 16.30
CA HIS A 146 -11.73 -8.91 17.39
C HIS A 146 -10.73 -7.79 17.04
N PRO A 147 -11.22 -6.59 16.66
CA PRO A 147 -10.36 -5.44 16.43
C PRO A 147 -9.53 -5.06 17.66
N ASP A 148 -8.24 -4.81 17.45
CA ASP A 148 -7.30 -4.31 18.47
C ASP A 148 -7.02 -2.80 18.30
N GLU A 149 -7.63 -2.16 17.29
CA GLU A 149 -7.59 -0.71 17.06
C GLU A 149 -9.00 -0.14 16.93
N LEU A 150 -9.28 0.91 17.72
CA LEU A 150 -10.39 1.83 17.46
C LEU A 150 -9.84 3.02 16.66
N ARG A 151 -10.43 3.30 15.51
CA ARG A 151 -9.99 4.36 14.59
C ARG A 151 -11.05 5.45 14.53
N ILE A 152 -10.64 6.69 14.77
CA ILE A 152 -11.48 7.89 14.62
C ILE A 152 -10.99 8.61 13.37
N ASP A 153 -11.88 8.79 12.40
CA ASP A 153 -11.59 9.49 11.15
C ASP A 153 -12.29 10.85 11.15
N LEU A 154 -11.50 11.92 11.11
CA LEU A 154 -11.99 13.30 11.12
C LEU A 154 -11.83 13.86 9.71
N ASP A 155 -12.94 13.87 8.96
CA ASP A 155 -12.97 14.21 7.55
C ASP A 155 -13.61 15.60 7.32
N PRO A 156 -12.82 16.67 7.06
CA PRO A 156 -13.35 17.99 6.77
C PRO A 156 -14.32 17.97 5.58
N GLN A 157 -15.56 18.39 5.81
CA GLN A 157 -16.58 18.54 4.78
C GLN A 157 -16.49 19.93 4.10
N GLU A 158 -17.31 20.15 3.08
CA GLU A 158 -17.40 21.45 2.41
C GLU A 158 -17.60 22.60 3.41
N GLY A 159 -16.71 23.60 3.34
CA GLY A 159 -16.69 24.74 4.26
C GLY A 159 -15.76 24.58 5.48
N THR A 160 -15.06 23.44 5.61
CA THR A 160 -14.05 23.18 6.66
C THR A 160 -12.73 22.70 6.04
N ASP A 161 -11.63 22.75 6.79
CA ASP A 161 -10.31 22.31 6.30
C ASP A 161 -9.48 21.51 7.33
N PHE A 162 -8.20 21.26 7.01
CA PHE A 162 -7.30 20.53 7.89
C PHE A 162 -7.11 21.20 9.27
N ALA A 163 -7.18 22.52 9.36
CA ALA A 163 -7.07 23.23 10.63
C ALA A 163 -8.28 22.95 11.53
N ASP A 164 -9.48 22.76 10.96
CA ASP A 164 -10.65 22.32 11.72
C ASP A 164 -10.46 20.90 12.28
N ALA A 165 -9.95 19.97 11.48
CA ALA A 165 -9.65 18.61 11.94
C ALA A 165 -8.63 18.61 13.09
N VAL A 166 -7.55 19.41 12.98
CA VAL A 166 -6.55 19.57 14.06
C VAL A 166 -7.19 20.11 15.33
N ARG A 167 -8.03 21.14 15.23
CA ARG A 167 -8.73 21.71 16.38
C ARG A 167 -9.61 20.67 17.06
N VAL A 168 -10.46 19.96 16.30
CA VAL A 168 -11.38 18.94 16.84
C VAL A 168 -10.62 17.77 17.48
N ALA A 169 -9.50 17.34 16.89
CA ALA A 169 -8.68 16.25 17.44
C ALA A 169 -8.10 16.57 18.83
N ALA A 170 -7.91 17.85 19.15
CA ALA A 170 -7.33 18.29 20.41
C ALA A 170 -8.36 18.41 21.56
N GLU A 171 -9.66 18.24 21.30
CA GLU A 171 -10.74 18.39 22.30
C GLU A 171 -10.97 17.14 23.18
N ALA A 172 -9.99 16.22 23.22
CA ALA A 172 -10.06 14.94 23.95
C ALA A 172 -9.58 15.01 25.40
#